data_AF-A0A0Q9F3I7-F1
#
_entry.id   AF-A0A0Q9F3I7-F1
#
_cell.length_a   1.000
_cell.length_b   1.000
_cell.length_c   1.000
_cell.angle_alpha   90.00
_cell.angle_beta   90.00
_cell.angle_gamma   90.00
#
_symmetry.space_group_name_H-M   'P 1'
#
loop_
_entity.id
_entity.type
_entity.pdbx_description
1 polymer ?
#
loop_
_entity_poly.entity_id
_entity_poly.type
_entity_poly.pdbx_seq_one_letter_code
_entity_poly.pdbx_strand_id
1 'polypeptide(L)'
;MFGAIVAVGLVAGSIAAPTWAGSYQCDNDRSASQYPNCSNMGGLNYVYRSGQGGDWNGDDRLNSTNSGWYGWFFPGYERSYSFYAWLSNPAFTDAYARYSVLDTSNASHQTAIINQNTAPGGWNYVGYGYGYLFMVQPSGNGRNGADIVQLYFSSLAAADAKPGIVEADRDSAGRCASMAPQDARIAALQQRMLDAVDRYLDAAGSVDVHFGNNGQDEAIDFEVSQSARSSFVRIARGGDRVEEHVSRDGSTLSLYPQSTSYRSTRNADASPPAGTRQYRNARCEPVFVHRPDPSGAVGADAVLSPQNYAFWLSTEDVRIAGRQRLLGRNATVVVGKHGDYLGSKLGADSFRMWVDSDTGVLLKLIGNDRQGKQAYSIVVRDLRLDTGLKLQPTLATPRGWTRIED
;
A
#
# COMPACT_ATOMS: atom_id res chain seq x y z
N MET A 1 -68.88 -2.18 21.21
CA MET A 1 -67.55 -1.55 21.36
C MET A 1 -66.53 -2.66 21.36
N PHE A 2 -65.96 -3.00 20.19
CA PHE A 2 -64.85 -3.93 20.09
C PHE A 2 -63.57 -3.11 19.93
N GLY A 3 -62.68 -3.22 20.91
CA GLY A 3 -61.38 -2.55 20.90
C GLY A 3 -60.41 -3.25 19.96
N ALA A 4 -59.84 -2.49 19.03
CA ALA A 4 -58.77 -2.95 18.16
C ALA A 4 -57.45 -2.99 18.94
N ILE A 5 -56.83 -4.17 19.01
CA ILE A 5 -55.46 -4.35 19.49
C ILE A 5 -54.54 -4.00 18.33
N VAL A 6 -53.74 -2.93 18.49
CA VAL A 6 -52.65 -2.58 17.59
C VAL A 6 -51.46 -3.48 17.90
N ALA A 7 -51.21 -4.46 17.03
CA ALA A 7 -49.98 -5.22 17.04
C ALA A 7 -48.86 -4.38 16.39
N VAL A 8 -47.97 -3.83 17.22
CA VAL A 8 -46.72 -3.23 16.75
C VAL A 8 -45.78 -4.36 16.36
N GLY A 9 -45.70 -4.65 15.06
CA GLY A 9 -44.70 -5.55 14.51
C GLY A 9 -43.32 -4.93 14.66
N LEU A 10 -42.55 -5.42 15.64
CA LEU A 10 -41.11 -5.26 15.69
C LEU A 10 -40.52 -6.00 14.48
N VAL A 11 -40.21 -5.26 13.43
CA VAL A 11 -39.29 -5.71 12.38
C VAL A 11 -37.91 -5.77 13.03
N ALA A 12 -37.60 -6.89 13.67
CA ALA A 12 -36.23 -7.27 13.98
C ALA A 12 -35.53 -7.50 12.64
N GLY A 13 -34.95 -6.44 12.09
CA GLY A 13 -33.98 -6.53 11.02
C GLY A 13 -32.78 -7.31 11.55
N SER A 14 -32.81 -8.63 11.37
CA SER A 14 -31.64 -9.48 11.47
C SER A 14 -30.69 -9.04 10.37
N ILE A 15 -29.82 -8.09 10.69
CA ILE A 15 -28.59 -7.86 9.94
C ILE A 15 -27.80 -9.15 10.15
N ALA A 16 -27.93 -10.09 9.20
CA ALA A 16 -27.12 -11.30 9.20
C ALA A 16 -25.67 -10.86 9.27
N ALA A 17 -24.99 -11.18 10.37
CA ALA A 17 -23.56 -11.01 10.45
C ALA A 17 -22.95 -11.76 9.26
N PRO A 18 -22.06 -11.14 8.47
CA PRO A 18 -21.43 -11.83 7.36
C PRO A 18 -20.79 -13.11 7.90
N THR A 19 -21.16 -14.26 7.31
CA THR A 19 -20.55 -15.54 7.61
C THR A 19 -19.09 -15.47 7.22
N TRP A 20 -18.22 -15.65 8.21
CA TRP A 20 -16.80 -15.33 8.14
C TRP A 20 -16.05 -16.25 7.17
N ALA A 21 -15.08 -15.64 6.49
CA ALA A 21 -14.07 -16.28 5.66
C ALA A 21 -13.18 -17.23 6.48
N GLY A 22 -12.66 -18.27 5.84
CA GLY A 22 -11.50 -18.97 6.39
C GLY A 22 -10.25 -18.09 6.24
N SER A 23 -9.28 -18.27 7.13
CA SER A 23 -7.97 -17.62 6.98
C SER A 23 -6.82 -18.60 7.18
N TYR A 24 -5.70 -18.31 6.53
CA TYR A 24 -4.42 -18.95 6.76
C TYR A 24 -3.40 -17.90 7.17
N GLN A 25 -2.52 -18.26 8.10
CA GLN A 25 -1.38 -17.45 8.50
C GLN A 25 -0.09 -18.22 8.16
N CYS A 26 0.95 -17.49 7.77
CA CYS A 26 2.27 -18.06 7.56
C CYS A 26 3.35 -17.08 7.99
N ASP A 27 4.11 -17.47 9.01
CA ASP A 27 5.24 -16.71 9.54
C ASP A 27 6.46 -16.82 8.61
N ASN A 28 7.44 -15.94 8.76
CA ASN A 28 8.70 -15.99 8.02
C ASN A 28 9.61 -17.18 8.41
N ASP A 29 9.41 -17.73 9.60
CA ASP A 29 10.18 -18.87 10.09
C ASP A 29 9.23 -19.88 10.74
N ARG A 30 8.43 -20.52 9.88
CA ARG A 30 7.40 -21.49 10.28
C ARG A 30 7.93 -22.52 11.29
N SER A 31 7.23 -22.63 12.41
CA SER A 31 7.07 -23.90 13.12
C SER A 31 5.93 -24.72 12.52
N ALA A 32 6.21 -25.96 12.09
CA ALA A 32 5.22 -26.84 11.47
C ALA A 32 4.00 -27.12 12.36
N SER A 33 4.15 -27.07 13.68
CA SER A 33 3.04 -27.22 14.63
C SER A 33 2.18 -25.97 14.74
N GLN A 34 2.74 -24.79 14.48
CA GLN A 34 2.05 -23.50 14.60
C GLN A 34 1.35 -23.09 13.30
N TYR A 35 1.98 -23.37 12.15
CA TYR A 35 1.46 -22.98 10.83
C TYR A 35 1.41 -24.19 9.88
N PRO A 36 0.50 -25.16 10.10
CA PRO A 36 0.52 -26.46 9.39
C PRO A 36 0.21 -26.37 7.89
N ASN A 37 -0.35 -25.25 7.41
CA ASN A 37 -0.86 -25.10 6.05
C ASN A 37 0.05 -24.29 5.11
N CYS A 38 1.28 -23.96 5.53
CA CYS A 38 2.19 -23.18 4.69
C CYS A 38 3.64 -23.67 4.77
N SER A 39 4.52 -23.15 3.92
CA SER A 39 5.97 -23.25 4.01
C SER A 39 6.54 -21.92 3.55
N ASN A 40 7.82 -21.70 3.84
CA ASN A 40 8.54 -20.55 3.31
C ASN A 40 9.43 -20.98 2.15
N MET A 41 9.59 -20.08 1.18
CA MET A 41 10.54 -20.20 0.08
C MET A 41 11.24 -18.85 -0.05
N GLY A 42 12.54 -18.82 -0.25
CA GLY A 42 13.23 -17.54 -0.39
C GLY A 42 14.65 -17.72 -0.91
N GLY A 43 15.12 -16.72 -1.63
CA GLY A 43 16.51 -16.66 -2.06
C GLY A 43 17.46 -16.50 -0.87
N LEU A 44 18.72 -16.91 -1.06
CA LEU A 44 19.80 -16.79 -0.06
C LEU A 44 20.06 -15.35 0.43
N ASN A 45 19.39 -14.37 -0.16
CA ASN A 45 19.51 -12.94 0.15
C ASN A 45 18.70 -12.49 1.37
N TYR A 46 17.71 -13.28 1.83
CA TYR A 46 16.87 -12.93 2.99
C TYR A 46 17.44 -13.50 4.28
N VAL A 47 18.06 -12.62 5.06
CA VAL A 47 18.77 -12.96 6.28
C VAL A 47 17.80 -12.97 7.46
N TYR A 48 17.84 -14.06 8.23
CA TYR A 48 17.14 -14.18 9.49
C TYR A 48 17.66 -13.16 10.51
N ARG A 49 16.75 -12.50 11.21
CA ARG A 49 17.05 -11.63 12.34
C ARG A 49 16.03 -11.90 13.43
N SER A 50 16.42 -11.71 14.69
CA SER A 50 15.52 -11.82 15.82
C SER A 50 15.69 -10.68 16.80
N GLY A 51 14.68 -10.49 17.64
CA GLY A 51 14.65 -9.47 18.68
C GLY A 51 14.47 -8.04 18.17
N GLN A 52 14.00 -7.83 16.94
CA GLN A 52 13.64 -6.48 16.51
C GLN A 52 12.26 -6.10 17.08
N GLY A 53 12.10 -4.84 17.43
CA GLY A 53 10.82 -4.33 17.93
C GLY A 53 9.76 -4.33 16.83
N GLY A 54 8.59 -4.89 17.14
CA GLY A 54 7.43 -4.91 16.24
C GLY A 54 7.30 -6.17 15.37
N ASP A 55 8.32 -7.03 15.35
CA ASP A 55 8.29 -8.30 14.63
C ASP A 55 7.20 -9.23 15.14
N TRP A 56 6.54 -9.95 14.22
CA TRP A 56 5.68 -11.05 14.63
C TRP A 56 6.55 -12.19 15.17
N ASN A 57 6.12 -12.81 16.28
CA ASN A 57 6.88 -13.82 17.01
C ASN A 57 8.33 -13.43 17.39
N GLY A 58 8.73 -12.16 17.24
CA GLY A 58 10.05 -11.66 17.59
C GLY A 58 11.16 -11.96 16.57
N ASP A 59 10.83 -12.30 15.32
CA ASP A 59 11.81 -12.45 14.26
C ASP A 59 11.34 -11.95 12.88
N ASP A 60 12.30 -11.80 11.96
CA ASP A 60 12.04 -11.31 10.62
C ASP A 60 13.06 -11.82 9.59
N ARG A 61 12.74 -11.59 8.31
CA ARG A 61 13.63 -11.81 7.18
C ARG A 61 13.89 -10.50 6.45
N LEU A 62 15.14 -10.04 6.46
CA LEU A 62 15.55 -8.82 5.76
C LEU A 62 16.39 -9.13 4.54
N ASN A 63 16.06 -8.52 3.40
CA ASN A 63 16.86 -8.64 2.19
C ASN A 63 18.20 -7.89 2.36
N SER A 64 19.30 -8.62 2.17
CA SER A 64 20.67 -8.12 2.36
C SER A 64 21.33 -7.61 1.07
N THR A 65 20.81 -7.97 -0.11
CA THR A 65 21.44 -7.65 -1.40
C THR A 65 20.55 -6.84 -2.34
N ASN A 66 19.33 -6.50 -1.91
CA ASN A 66 18.28 -5.89 -2.73
C ASN A 66 18.00 -6.67 -4.03
N SER A 67 18.06 -8.00 -3.96
CA SER A 67 17.78 -8.90 -5.08
C SER A 67 17.06 -10.18 -4.65
N GLY A 68 16.50 -10.92 -5.60
CA GLY A 68 15.74 -12.15 -5.37
C GLY A 68 14.34 -11.87 -4.80
N TRP A 69 13.77 -12.86 -4.13
CA TRP A 69 12.44 -12.79 -3.56
C TRP A 69 12.35 -13.64 -2.29
N TYR A 70 11.34 -13.35 -1.48
CA TYR A 70 10.92 -14.16 -0.36
C TYR A 70 9.42 -14.46 -0.51
N GLY A 71 8.98 -15.65 -0.12
CA GLY A 71 7.61 -16.05 -0.29
C GLY A 71 7.09 -17.07 0.71
N TRP A 72 5.77 -17.06 0.83
CA TRP A 72 4.96 -17.94 1.65
C TRP A 72 4.15 -18.84 0.72
N PHE A 73 4.45 -20.12 0.79
CA PHE A 73 3.91 -21.19 -0.04
C PHE A 73 2.79 -21.93 0.68
N PHE A 74 1.63 -22.10 0.06
CA PHE A 74 0.44 -22.74 0.62
C PHE A 74 0.06 -23.97 -0.24
N PRO A 75 0.66 -25.15 0.02
CA PRO A 75 0.52 -26.32 -0.84
C PRO A 75 -0.92 -26.83 -0.90
N GLY A 76 -1.40 -27.16 -2.11
CA GLY A 76 -2.69 -27.81 -2.32
C GLY A 76 -3.92 -26.89 -2.21
N TYR A 77 -3.72 -25.57 -2.14
CA TYR A 77 -4.78 -24.59 -1.95
C TYR A 77 -4.74 -23.48 -2.99
N GLU A 78 -4.79 -23.80 -4.27
CA GLU A 78 -4.94 -22.77 -5.29
C GLU A 78 -6.35 -22.20 -5.25
N ARG A 79 -6.45 -20.94 -4.83
CA ARG A 79 -7.70 -20.19 -4.77
C ARG A 79 -7.41 -18.70 -4.75
N SER A 80 -8.48 -17.94 -4.79
CA SER A 80 -8.45 -16.51 -4.61
C SER A 80 -8.31 -16.11 -3.15
N TYR A 81 -7.33 -15.26 -2.86
CA TYR A 81 -7.04 -14.76 -1.52
C TYR A 81 -6.97 -13.24 -1.48
N SER A 82 -7.50 -12.65 -0.40
CA SER A 82 -7.08 -11.32 0.07
C SER A 82 -5.80 -11.49 0.89
N PHE A 83 -4.74 -10.81 0.48
CA PHE A 83 -3.39 -10.95 1.00
C PHE A 83 -3.04 -9.75 1.91
N TYR A 84 -2.68 -10.04 3.16
CA TYR A 84 -2.18 -9.08 4.13
C TYR A 84 -0.76 -9.44 4.57
N ALA A 85 0.08 -8.44 4.76
CA ALA A 85 1.43 -8.57 5.30
C ALA A 85 1.56 -7.74 6.58
N TRP A 86 2.22 -8.29 7.59
CA TRP A 86 2.55 -7.54 8.80
C TRP A 86 3.77 -6.65 8.54
N LEU A 87 3.60 -5.33 8.73
CA LEU A 87 4.65 -4.34 8.56
C LEU A 87 4.77 -3.53 9.84
N SER A 88 5.66 -3.94 10.74
CA SER A 88 5.92 -3.20 11.97
C SER A 88 7.40 -3.17 12.38
N ASN A 89 8.31 -3.55 11.47
CA ASN A 89 9.76 -3.49 11.68
C ASN A 89 10.34 -2.20 11.08
N PRO A 90 11.05 -1.36 11.87
CA PRO A 90 11.65 -0.11 11.39
C PRO A 90 12.69 -0.29 10.27
N ALA A 91 13.31 -1.47 10.16
CA ALA A 91 14.32 -1.72 9.12
C ALA A 91 13.70 -1.94 7.72
N PHE A 92 12.40 -2.19 7.63
CA PHE A 92 11.70 -2.39 6.36
C PHE A 92 11.49 -1.04 5.68
N THR A 93 12.40 -0.69 4.78
CA THR A 93 12.59 0.67 4.26
C THR A 93 12.48 0.77 2.75
N ASP A 94 12.10 -0.32 2.08
CA ASP A 94 11.88 -0.32 0.64
C ASP A 94 10.67 0.56 0.26
N ALA A 95 10.92 1.58 -0.57
CA ALA A 95 9.90 2.53 -1.00
C ALA A 95 8.91 1.94 -2.02
N TYR A 96 9.27 0.84 -2.70
CA TYR A 96 8.50 0.24 -3.78
C TYR A 96 8.48 -1.30 -3.70
N ALA A 97 8.38 -1.87 -2.49
CA ALA A 97 8.33 -3.31 -2.30
C ALA A 97 7.18 -3.92 -3.11
N ARG A 98 7.51 -4.88 -3.98
CA ARG A 98 6.54 -5.50 -4.89
C ARG A 98 6.00 -6.76 -4.24
N TYR A 99 4.68 -6.85 -4.15
CA TYR A 99 3.97 -8.02 -3.68
C TYR A 99 3.33 -8.71 -4.87
N SER A 100 3.50 -10.04 -4.95
CA SER A 100 3.07 -10.83 -6.10
C SER A 100 2.51 -12.17 -5.65
N VAL A 101 1.72 -12.80 -6.52
CA VAL A 101 1.25 -14.18 -6.37
C VAL A 101 1.69 -15.00 -7.59
N LEU A 102 2.05 -16.27 -7.37
CA LEU A 102 2.29 -17.27 -8.41
C LEU A 102 1.16 -18.31 -8.41
N ASP A 103 0.62 -18.59 -9.59
CA ASP A 103 -0.39 -19.62 -9.82
C ASP A 103 0.22 -20.94 -10.36
N THR A 104 -0.59 -21.99 -10.54
CA THR A 104 -0.14 -23.30 -11.04
C THR A 104 0.27 -23.32 -12.51
N SER A 105 -0.05 -22.26 -13.26
CA SER A 105 0.50 -22.04 -14.59
C SER A 105 1.91 -21.44 -14.57
N ASN A 106 2.45 -21.18 -13.37
CA ASN A 106 3.67 -20.41 -13.11
C ASN A 106 3.57 -18.96 -13.60
N ALA A 107 2.35 -18.42 -13.75
CA ALA A 107 2.17 -17.01 -14.03
C ALA A 107 2.31 -16.22 -12.73
N SER A 108 3.16 -15.18 -12.76
CA SER A 108 3.29 -14.22 -11.66
C SER A 108 2.41 -13.01 -11.92
N HIS A 109 1.64 -12.63 -10.90
CA HIS A 109 0.77 -11.46 -10.90
C HIS A 109 1.15 -10.54 -9.74
N GLN A 110 1.54 -9.30 -10.04
CA GLN A 110 1.80 -8.31 -9.02
C GLN A 110 0.48 -7.84 -8.39
N THR A 111 0.32 -8.04 -7.09
CA THR A 111 -0.90 -7.69 -6.34
C THR A 111 -0.85 -6.27 -5.76
N ALA A 112 0.35 -5.78 -5.42
CA ALA A 112 0.56 -4.42 -4.96
C ALA A 112 2.02 -3.97 -5.04
N ILE A 113 2.22 -2.66 -5.01
CA ILE A 113 3.49 -2.02 -4.64
C ILE A 113 3.23 -1.29 -3.34
N ILE A 114 3.99 -1.59 -2.29
CA ILE A 114 3.84 -0.98 -0.97
C ILE A 114 5.12 -0.28 -0.60
N ASN A 115 4.99 0.98 -0.21
CA ASN A 115 6.07 1.72 0.41
C ASN A 115 6.21 1.25 1.87
N GLN A 116 7.05 0.23 2.10
CA GLN A 116 7.34 -0.27 3.44
C GLN A 116 7.94 0.83 4.31
N ASN A 117 8.72 1.75 3.74
CA ASN A 117 9.36 2.85 4.49
C ASN A 117 8.35 3.70 5.27
N THR A 118 7.20 3.99 4.68
CA THR A 118 6.17 4.91 5.23
C THR A 118 4.89 4.22 5.68
N ALA A 119 4.79 2.89 5.49
CA ALA A 119 3.65 2.11 5.90
C ALA A 119 3.45 2.17 7.42
N PRO A 120 2.21 2.36 7.90
CA PRO A 120 1.92 2.31 9.33
C PRO A 120 2.14 0.89 9.90
N GLY A 121 2.41 0.85 11.20
CA GLY A 121 2.69 -0.39 11.93
C GLY A 121 1.45 -1.29 12.04
N GLY A 122 1.48 -2.49 11.46
CA GLY A 122 0.39 -3.47 11.57
C GLY A 122 0.13 -4.32 10.33
N TRP A 123 -1.08 -4.87 10.23
CA TRP A 123 -1.54 -5.61 9.05
C TRP A 123 -1.83 -4.65 7.90
N ASN A 124 -1.08 -4.77 6.81
CA ASN A 124 -1.28 -3.99 5.60
C ASN A 124 -1.83 -4.90 4.51
N TYR A 125 -2.96 -4.54 3.91
CA TYR A 125 -3.50 -5.23 2.74
C TYR A 125 -2.58 -4.97 1.55
N VAL A 126 -2.07 -6.04 0.95
CA VAL A 126 -1.11 -5.99 -0.15
C VAL A 126 -1.69 -6.61 -1.44
N GLY A 127 -3.02 -6.62 -1.53
CA GLY A 127 -3.76 -6.93 -2.75
C GLY A 127 -4.50 -8.26 -2.71
N TYR A 128 -4.96 -8.66 -3.88
CA TYR A 128 -5.74 -9.87 -4.12
C TYR A 128 -5.08 -10.69 -5.22
N GLY A 129 -5.08 -12.00 -5.07
CA GLY A 129 -4.44 -12.89 -6.02
C GLY A 129 -5.04 -14.29 -6.01
N TYR A 130 -5.03 -14.93 -7.18
CA TYR A 130 -5.27 -16.37 -7.33
C TYR A 130 -3.93 -17.07 -7.42
N GLY A 131 -3.68 -18.04 -6.55
CA GLY A 131 -2.44 -18.82 -6.58
C GLY A 131 -2.12 -19.49 -5.25
N TYR A 132 -0.88 -19.94 -5.12
CA TYR A 132 -0.41 -20.71 -3.95
C TYR A 132 0.91 -20.21 -3.37
N LEU A 133 1.67 -19.38 -4.08
CA LEU A 133 2.92 -18.79 -3.59
C LEU A 133 2.78 -17.27 -3.60
N PHE A 134 2.80 -16.67 -2.42
CA PHE A 134 2.74 -15.23 -2.22
C PHE A 134 4.14 -14.72 -1.94
N MET A 135 4.56 -13.65 -2.60
CA MET A 135 5.95 -13.21 -2.58
C MET A 135 6.06 -11.73 -2.32
N VAL A 136 7.20 -11.34 -1.75
CA VAL A 136 7.70 -9.98 -1.72
C VAL A 136 9.06 -9.91 -2.42
N GLN A 137 9.25 -8.87 -3.22
CA GLN A 137 10.45 -8.62 -4.00
C GLN A 137 10.96 -7.19 -3.72
N PRO A 138 12.29 -7.00 -3.60
CA PRO A 138 12.87 -5.68 -3.43
C PRO A 138 12.77 -4.86 -4.72
N SER A 139 12.62 -3.55 -4.57
CA SER A 139 12.71 -2.60 -5.69
C SER A 139 14.13 -2.12 -5.96
N GLY A 140 15.04 -2.28 -4.99
CA GLY A 140 16.35 -1.64 -5.00
C GLY A 140 16.38 -0.23 -4.39
N ASN A 141 15.29 0.20 -3.73
CA ASN A 141 15.16 1.52 -3.11
C ASN A 141 14.89 1.43 -1.60
N GLY A 142 15.88 0.94 -0.86
CA GLY A 142 15.78 0.64 0.58
C GLY A 142 15.86 -0.86 0.85
N ARG A 143 15.73 -1.25 2.13
CA ARG A 143 15.78 -2.66 2.53
C ARG A 143 14.39 -3.27 2.56
N ASN A 144 14.15 -4.28 1.74
CA ASN A 144 12.90 -5.01 1.74
C ASN A 144 12.86 -6.05 2.86
N GLY A 145 11.73 -6.14 3.56
CA GLY A 145 11.52 -7.10 4.64
C GLY A 145 10.32 -8.01 4.43
N ALA A 146 10.38 -9.16 5.08
CA ALA A 146 9.33 -10.16 5.18
C ALA A 146 9.20 -10.64 6.63
N ASP A 147 7.96 -10.80 7.07
CA ASP A 147 7.57 -11.22 8.42
C ASP A 147 6.41 -12.23 8.24
N ILE A 148 5.32 -12.13 8.99
CA ILE A 148 4.12 -12.91 8.80
C ILE A 148 3.19 -12.38 7.70
N VAL A 149 2.46 -13.30 7.07
CA VAL A 149 1.33 -13.00 6.18
C VAL A 149 0.03 -13.64 6.66
N GLN A 150 -1.07 -13.01 6.28
CA GLN A 150 -2.41 -13.55 6.47
C GLN A 150 -3.19 -13.53 5.16
N LEU A 151 -3.76 -14.68 4.81
CA LEU A 151 -4.58 -14.87 3.63
C LEU A 151 -6.02 -15.14 4.02
N TYR A 152 -6.96 -14.38 3.47
CA TYR A 152 -8.39 -14.57 3.68
C TYR A 152 -9.08 -15.05 2.41
N PHE A 153 -10.02 -15.98 2.53
CA PHE A 153 -10.75 -16.56 1.40
C PHE A 153 -12.23 -16.79 1.73
N SER A 154 -13.11 -16.58 0.73
CA SER A 154 -14.52 -16.96 0.84
C SER A 154 -14.65 -18.49 1.00
N SER A 155 -15.64 -18.95 1.76
CA SER A 155 -15.84 -20.37 2.04
C SER A 155 -16.01 -21.20 0.76
N LEU A 156 -15.79 -22.53 0.86
CA LEU A 156 -15.79 -23.49 -0.27
C LEU A 156 -17.03 -23.41 -1.20
N ALA A 157 -18.16 -22.89 -0.73
CA ALA A 157 -19.40 -22.77 -1.51
C ALA A 157 -19.47 -21.52 -2.41
N ALA A 158 -18.55 -20.55 -2.25
CA ALA A 158 -18.55 -19.26 -2.94
C ALA A 158 -17.29 -19.06 -3.82
N ALA A 159 -16.79 -20.16 -4.40
CA ALA A 159 -15.57 -20.19 -5.22
C ALA A 159 -15.63 -19.29 -6.48
N ASP A 160 -16.81 -18.78 -6.86
CA ASP A 160 -17.02 -17.92 -8.03
C ASP A 160 -17.49 -16.50 -7.69
N ALA A 161 -17.48 -16.09 -6.42
CA ALA A 161 -17.81 -14.71 -6.07
C ALA A 161 -16.67 -13.77 -6.47
N LYS A 162 -17.01 -12.63 -7.11
CA LYS A 162 -16.08 -11.58 -7.55
C LYS A 162 -15.03 -11.24 -6.48
N PRO A 163 -13.82 -10.78 -6.89
CA PRO A 163 -12.79 -10.29 -5.98
C PRO A 163 -13.36 -9.20 -5.08
N GLY A 164 -13.66 -9.57 -3.84
CA GLY A 164 -14.01 -8.68 -2.75
C GLY A 164 -12.88 -8.72 -1.73
N ILE A 165 -12.53 -7.55 -1.21
CA ILE A 165 -11.66 -7.49 -0.04
C ILE A 165 -12.41 -8.13 1.11
N VAL A 166 -11.89 -9.24 1.59
CA VAL A 166 -12.39 -9.87 2.80
C VAL A 166 -11.75 -9.11 3.94
N GLU A 167 -12.56 -8.34 4.68
CA GLU A 167 -12.08 -7.62 5.86
C GLU A 167 -11.45 -8.64 6.81
N ALA A 168 -10.16 -8.46 7.08
CA ALA A 168 -9.48 -9.13 8.17
C ALA A 168 -10.31 -9.08 9.45
N ASP A 169 -10.37 -10.18 10.18
CA ASP A 169 -11.33 -10.47 11.25
C ASP A 169 -11.77 -9.25 12.10
N ARG A 170 -12.72 -8.44 11.62
CA ARG A 170 -12.95 -7.09 12.16
C ARG A 170 -13.60 -7.17 13.53
N ASP A 171 -13.20 -6.30 14.46
CA ASP A 171 -13.87 -6.27 15.77
C ASP A 171 -15.26 -5.61 15.70
N SER A 172 -16.26 -6.39 15.28
CA SER A 172 -17.66 -5.98 15.21
C SER A 172 -18.33 -5.84 16.59
N ALA A 173 -17.69 -6.36 17.64
CA ALA A 173 -18.17 -6.27 19.01
C ALA A 173 -17.81 -4.93 19.70
N GLY A 174 -16.96 -4.09 19.07
CA GLY A 174 -16.54 -2.81 19.63
C GLY A 174 -15.71 -2.90 20.90
N ARG A 175 -14.97 -4.01 21.09
CA ARG A 175 -14.05 -4.24 22.20
C ARG A 175 -12.78 -3.40 22.07
N CYS A 176 -12.34 -3.17 20.84
CA CYS A 176 -11.13 -2.44 20.53
C CYS A 176 -11.44 -0.97 20.22
N ALA A 177 -10.53 -0.07 20.61
CA ALA A 177 -10.68 1.35 20.30
C ALA A 177 -10.73 1.61 18.79
N SER A 178 -11.63 2.50 18.37
CA SER A 178 -11.72 2.93 16.97
C SER A 178 -10.41 3.55 16.50
N MET A 179 -10.06 3.27 15.24
CA MET A 179 -8.96 3.93 14.54
C MET A 179 -9.42 5.15 13.73
N ALA A 180 -10.71 5.46 13.69
CA ALA A 180 -11.15 6.65 12.98
C ALA A 180 -10.64 7.93 13.67
N PRO A 181 -10.17 8.95 12.93
CA PRO A 181 -9.80 10.23 13.53
C PRO A 181 -10.99 10.84 14.28
N GLN A 182 -10.74 11.36 15.49
CA GLN A 182 -11.80 11.95 16.32
C GLN A 182 -12.32 13.27 15.75
N ASP A 183 -11.45 14.08 15.14
CA ASP A 183 -11.85 15.31 14.44
C ASP A 183 -12.46 14.96 13.08
N ALA A 184 -13.75 15.23 12.91
CA ALA A 184 -14.48 14.98 11.67
C ALA A 184 -13.85 15.62 10.43
N ARG A 185 -13.14 16.75 10.59
CA ARG A 185 -12.45 17.42 9.48
C ARG A 185 -11.21 16.65 9.04
N ILE A 186 -10.50 16.03 10.00
CA ILE A 186 -9.37 15.14 9.74
C ILE A 186 -9.87 13.85 9.09
N ALA A 187 -10.94 13.25 9.62
CA ALA A 187 -11.56 12.07 9.01
C ALA A 187 -12.01 12.32 7.55
N ALA A 188 -12.62 13.48 7.27
CA ALA A 188 -13.00 13.85 5.91
C ALA A 188 -11.79 14.08 4.99
N LEU A 189 -10.70 14.66 5.49
CA LEU A 189 -9.46 14.83 4.72
C LEU A 189 -8.80 13.49 4.44
N GLN A 190 -8.75 12.61 5.43
CA GLN A 190 -8.21 11.25 5.30
C GLN A 190 -8.96 10.45 4.24
N GLN A 191 -10.31 10.44 4.29
CA GLN A 191 -11.09 9.79 3.26
C GLN A 191 -10.81 10.39 1.88
N ARG A 192 -10.59 11.72 1.81
CA ARG A 192 -10.18 12.34 0.56
C ARG A 192 -8.84 11.80 0.06
N MET A 193 -7.82 11.75 0.90
CA MET A 193 -6.51 11.21 0.54
C MET A 193 -6.57 9.73 0.11
N LEU A 194 -7.36 8.91 0.80
CA LEU A 194 -7.54 7.49 0.47
C LEU A 194 -8.18 7.27 -0.90
N ASP A 195 -9.08 8.17 -1.31
CA ASP A 195 -9.82 8.10 -2.58
C ASP A 195 -9.33 9.13 -3.61
N ALA A 196 -8.10 9.63 -3.47
CA ALA A 196 -7.62 10.74 -4.31
C ALA A 196 -7.71 10.43 -5.81
N VAL A 197 -7.44 9.18 -6.20
CA VAL A 197 -7.51 8.69 -7.58
C VAL A 197 -8.89 8.78 -8.24
N ASP A 198 -9.98 8.92 -7.46
CA ASP A 198 -11.33 9.07 -8.00
C ASP A 198 -11.73 10.54 -8.19
N ARG A 199 -10.86 11.49 -7.82
CA ARG A 199 -11.18 12.94 -7.82
C ARG A 199 -10.48 13.73 -8.91
N TYR A 200 -9.83 13.06 -9.84
CA TYR A 200 -9.30 13.63 -11.06
C TYR A 200 -9.32 12.58 -12.18
N LEU A 201 -9.40 13.02 -13.42
CA LEU A 201 -9.43 12.18 -14.62
C LEU A 201 -8.02 11.93 -15.17
N ASP A 202 -7.21 12.97 -15.13
CA ASP A 202 -5.81 12.96 -15.58
C ASP A 202 -4.95 13.87 -14.70
N ALA A 203 -3.66 13.55 -14.63
CA ALA A 203 -2.67 14.31 -13.90
C ALA A 203 -1.34 14.34 -14.67
N ALA A 204 -0.68 15.50 -14.66
CA ALA A 204 0.69 15.63 -15.10
C ALA A 204 1.46 16.54 -14.13
N GLY A 205 2.69 16.18 -13.82
CA GLY A 205 3.46 16.94 -12.84
C GLY A 205 4.86 16.40 -12.60
N SER A 206 5.53 17.04 -11.64
CA SER A 206 6.81 16.57 -11.12
C SER A 206 6.91 16.73 -9.61
N VAL A 207 7.63 15.82 -8.97
CA VAL A 207 7.81 15.76 -7.52
C VAL A 207 9.24 15.35 -7.17
N ASP A 208 9.79 16.00 -6.15
CA ASP A 208 11.06 15.62 -5.54
C ASP A 208 10.80 14.88 -4.23
N VAL A 209 11.42 13.71 -4.05
CA VAL A 209 11.27 12.84 -2.87
C VAL A 209 12.63 12.63 -2.24
N HIS A 210 12.73 12.88 -0.94
CA HIS A 210 13.92 12.67 -0.15
C HIS A 210 13.60 11.98 1.17
N PHE A 211 14.26 10.87 1.49
CA PHE A 211 14.21 10.21 2.79
C PHE A 211 15.62 9.84 3.25
N GLY A 212 16.11 10.51 4.30
CA GLY A 212 17.47 10.30 4.79
C GLY A 212 17.72 8.92 5.40
N ASN A 213 16.68 8.26 5.91
CA ASN A 213 16.80 6.97 6.61
C ASN A 213 17.13 5.79 5.67
N ASN A 214 16.72 5.86 4.41
CA ASN A 214 16.97 4.84 3.40
C ASN A 214 17.81 5.35 2.21
N GLY A 215 18.18 6.63 2.21
CA GLY A 215 18.96 7.27 1.15
C GLY A 215 18.16 7.52 -0.14
N GLN A 216 16.83 7.45 -0.09
CA GLN A 216 15.98 7.79 -1.22
C GLN A 216 16.14 9.28 -1.56
N ASP A 217 16.49 9.54 -2.82
CA ASP A 217 16.63 10.88 -3.38
C ASP A 217 16.25 10.79 -4.86
N GLU A 218 15.06 11.29 -5.18
CA GLU A 218 14.40 11.04 -6.46
C GLU A 218 13.72 12.31 -7.00
N ALA A 219 13.88 12.53 -8.29
CA ALA A 219 13.07 13.46 -9.06
C ALA A 219 12.16 12.65 -9.98
N ILE A 220 10.85 12.81 -9.82
CA ILE A 220 9.83 12.02 -10.50
C ILE A 220 9.02 12.94 -11.40
N ASP A 221 9.00 12.65 -12.70
CA ASP A 221 8.09 13.28 -13.66
C ASP A 221 7.01 12.26 -14.03
N PHE A 222 5.75 12.70 -14.11
CA PHE A 222 4.63 11.79 -14.36
C PHE A 222 3.56 12.37 -15.27
N GLU A 223 2.95 11.47 -16.02
CA GLU A 223 1.72 11.64 -16.80
C GLU A 223 0.80 10.46 -16.50
N VAL A 224 -0.42 10.73 -16.07
CA VAL A 224 -1.36 9.72 -15.58
C VAL A 224 -2.75 9.98 -16.16
N SER A 225 -3.39 8.93 -16.64
CA SER A 225 -4.81 8.94 -17.02
C SER A 225 -5.54 7.85 -16.24
N GLN A 226 -6.39 8.26 -15.31
CA GLN A 226 -7.22 7.35 -14.52
C GLN A 226 -8.28 6.69 -15.40
N SER A 227 -8.90 7.48 -16.29
CA SER A 227 -9.92 7.00 -17.22
C SER A 227 -9.38 5.97 -18.23
N ALA A 228 -8.17 6.19 -18.74
CA ALA A 228 -7.52 5.25 -19.66
C ALA A 228 -6.69 4.18 -18.95
N ARG A 229 -6.70 4.13 -17.59
CA ARG A 229 -5.90 3.19 -16.77
C ARG A 229 -4.45 3.08 -17.27
N SER A 230 -3.82 4.24 -17.48
CA SER A 230 -2.48 4.31 -18.05
C SER A 230 -1.63 5.38 -17.37
N SER A 231 -0.32 5.17 -17.41
CA SER A 231 0.66 6.14 -16.92
C SER A 231 2.00 6.03 -17.65
N PHE A 232 2.73 7.14 -17.62
CA PHE A 232 4.16 7.23 -17.88
C PHE A 232 4.78 7.91 -16.67
N VAL A 233 5.73 7.24 -16.02
CA VAL A 233 6.47 7.80 -14.89
C VAL A 233 7.96 7.64 -15.13
N ARG A 234 8.71 8.73 -14.97
CA ARG A 234 10.16 8.74 -15.04
C ARG A 234 10.71 9.08 -13.67
N ILE A 235 11.54 8.21 -13.11
CA ILE A 235 12.18 8.36 -11.81
C ILE A 235 13.68 8.54 -12.04
N ALA A 236 14.19 9.76 -11.86
CA ALA A 236 15.62 10.03 -11.83
C ALA A 236 16.13 9.96 -10.38
N ARG A 237 17.29 9.33 -10.19
CA ARG A 237 17.95 9.15 -8.90
C ARG A 237 19.41 9.60 -9.00
N GLY A 238 20.05 9.87 -7.86
CA GLY A 238 21.47 10.26 -7.81
C GLY A 238 22.39 9.33 -8.62
N GLY A 239 23.42 9.90 -9.26
CA GLY A 239 24.39 9.16 -10.08
C GLY A 239 23.90 8.76 -11.48
N ASP A 240 23.10 9.61 -12.13
CA ASP A 240 22.53 9.42 -13.48
C ASP A 240 21.63 8.17 -13.65
N ARG A 241 21.17 7.54 -12.57
CA ARG A 241 20.23 6.41 -12.63
C ARG A 241 18.82 6.89 -12.94
N VAL A 242 18.17 6.26 -13.89
CA VAL A 242 16.84 6.61 -14.39
C VAL A 242 16.05 5.32 -14.55
N GLU A 243 14.80 5.33 -14.11
CA GLU A 243 13.83 4.27 -14.39
C GLU A 243 12.63 4.91 -15.07
N GLU A 244 12.08 4.22 -16.07
CA GLU A 244 10.84 4.64 -16.73
C GLU A 244 9.81 3.53 -16.59
N HIS A 245 8.62 3.88 -16.15
CA HIS A 245 7.50 2.97 -15.99
C HIS A 245 6.38 3.39 -16.93
N VAL A 246 6.03 2.47 -17.83
CA VAL A 246 4.88 2.62 -18.72
C VAL A 246 3.82 1.63 -18.29
N SER A 247 2.65 2.12 -17.89
CA SER A 247 1.53 1.27 -17.51
C SER A 247 0.35 1.47 -18.46
N ARG A 248 -0.30 0.37 -18.83
CA ARG A 248 -1.53 0.37 -19.61
C ARG A 248 -2.28 -0.94 -19.42
N ASP A 249 -3.59 -0.86 -19.21
CA ASP A 249 -4.50 -2.01 -19.20
C ASP A 249 -4.03 -3.15 -18.26
N GLY A 250 -3.57 -2.79 -17.05
CA GLY A 250 -3.11 -3.75 -16.05
C GLY A 250 -1.74 -4.37 -16.32
N SER A 251 -0.99 -3.86 -17.30
CA SER A 251 0.40 -4.26 -17.53
C SER A 251 1.35 -3.07 -17.35
N THR A 252 2.54 -3.34 -16.85
CA THR A 252 3.59 -2.33 -16.65
C THR A 252 4.89 -2.79 -17.29
N LEU A 253 5.47 -1.95 -18.14
CA LEU A 253 6.81 -2.09 -18.69
C LEU A 253 7.74 -1.11 -17.93
N SER A 254 8.68 -1.67 -17.18
CA SER A 254 9.73 -0.91 -16.49
C SER A 254 11.02 -0.98 -17.31
N LEU A 255 11.61 0.17 -17.59
CA LEU A 255 12.82 0.32 -18.40
C LEU A 255 13.96 0.83 -17.52
N TYR A 256 15.14 0.24 -17.71
CA TYR A 256 16.39 0.58 -17.04
C TYR A 256 17.44 0.95 -18.10
N PRO A 257 17.46 2.21 -18.59
CA PRO A 257 18.31 2.63 -19.70
C PRO A 257 19.80 2.38 -19.51
N GLN A 258 20.31 2.55 -18.29
CA GLN A 258 21.74 2.43 -17.97
C GLN A 258 22.26 1.01 -18.13
N SER A 259 21.43 0.01 -17.81
CA SER A 259 21.77 -1.41 -17.95
C SER A 259 21.20 -2.02 -19.23
N THR A 260 20.56 -1.21 -20.09
CA THR A 260 19.87 -1.67 -21.31
C THR A 260 18.97 -2.87 -21.04
N SER A 261 18.16 -2.77 -19.99
CA SER A 261 17.32 -3.87 -19.53
C SER A 261 15.89 -3.44 -19.21
N TYR A 262 14.97 -4.38 -19.22
CA TYR A 262 13.56 -4.11 -18.97
C TYR A 262 12.89 -5.23 -18.18
N ARG A 263 11.79 -4.89 -17.52
CA ARG A 263 10.90 -5.83 -16.84
C ARG A 263 9.47 -5.59 -17.30
N SER A 264 8.75 -6.65 -17.61
CA SER A 264 7.31 -6.59 -17.89
C SER A 264 6.57 -7.29 -16.76
N THR A 265 5.61 -6.60 -16.18
CA THR A 265 4.81 -7.08 -15.05
C THR A 265 3.33 -7.05 -15.41
N ARG A 266 2.61 -8.11 -15.07
CA ARG A 266 1.15 -8.14 -15.14
C ARG A 266 0.62 -7.88 -13.73
N ASN A 267 -0.24 -6.89 -13.60
CA ASN A 267 -0.90 -6.58 -12.34
C ASN A 267 -2.14 -7.47 -12.18
N ALA A 268 -2.43 -7.88 -10.95
CA ALA A 268 -3.69 -8.52 -10.62
C ALA A 268 -4.82 -7.49 -10.79
N ASP A 269 -5.92 -7.89 -11.46
CA ASP A 269 -7.10 -7.04 -11.53
C ASP A 269 -7.84 -7.15 -10.20
N ALA A 270 -7.89 -6.04 -9.46
CA ALA A 270 -8.49 -5.99 -8.15
C ALA A 270 -9.47 -4.82 -8.08
N SER A 271 -10.67 -5.12 -7.58
CA SER A 271 -11.68 -4.11 -7.30
C SER A 271 -11.18 -3.16 -6.20
N PRO A 272 -11.54 -1.87 -6.23
CA PRO A 272 -11.33 -0.99 -5.09
C PRO A 272 -11.94 -1.58 -3.79
N PRO A 273 -11.30 -1.38 -2.63
CA PRO A 273 -11.88 -1.76 -1.35
C PRO A 273 -13.26 -1.12 -1.15
N ALA A 274 -14.23 -1.96 -0.79
CA ALA A 274 -15.48 -1.51 -0.20
C ALA A 274 -15.29 -1.34 1.31
N GLY A 275 -15.99 -0.38 1.91
CA GLY A 275 -16.06 -0.25 3.37
C GLY A 275 -14.89 0.49 4.01
N THR A 276 -14.61 0.15 5.27
CA THR A 276 -13.66 0.91 6.11
C THR A 276 -12.23 0.49 5.81
N ARG A 277 -11.36 1.46 5.53
CA ARG A 277 -9.99 1.20 5.09
C ARG A 277 -8.95 1.18 6.20
N GLN A 278 -9.38 1.37 7.44
CA GLN A 278 -8.55 1.23 8.64
C GLN A 278 -9.42 0.82 9.82
N TYR A 279 -8.99 -0.18 10.58
CA TYR A 279 -9.75 -0.68 11.73
C TYR A 279 -8.87 -1.59 12.58
N ARG A 280 -9.37 -1.98 13.75
CA ARG A 280 -8.75 -3.04 14.55
C ARG A 280 -9.43 -4.38 14.32
N ASN A 281 -8.64 -5.43 14.18
CA ASN A 281 -9.15 -6.79 14.12
C ASN A 281 -9.60 -7.27 15.53
N ALA A 282 -10.11 -8.50 15.62
CA ALA A 282 -10.60 -9.12 16.84
C ALA A 282 -9.52 -9.32 17.93
N ARG A 283 -8.24 -9.17 17.59
CA ARG A 283 -7.09 -9.17 18.52
C ARG A 283 -6.63 -7.75 18.89
N CYS A 284 -7.38 -6.75 18.48
CA CYS A 284 -7.06 -5.33 18.61
C CYS A 284 -5.79 -4.89 17.85
N GLU A 285 -5.34 -5.68 16.87
CA GLU A 285 -4.23 -5.31 16.00
C GLU A 285 -4.73 -4.36 14.90
N PRO A 286 -3.96 -3.32 14.56
CA PRO A 286 -4.33 -2.38 13.51
C PRO A 286 -4.25 -3.04 12.12
N VAL A 287 -5.25 -2.74 11.30
CA VAL A 287 -5.38 -3.18 9.91
C VAL A 287 -5.55 -1.97 9.01
N PHE A 288 -4.78 -1.94 7.92
CA PHE A 288 -4.77 -0.89 6.91
C PHE A 288 -5.05 -1.51 5.54
N VAL A 289 -6.06 -0.99 4.85
CA VAL A 289 -6.52 -1.55 3.58
C VAL A 289 -6.16 -0.60 2.44
N HIS A 290 -5.05 -0.92 1.77
CA HIS A 290 -4.61 -0.22 0.58
C HIS A 290 -5.54 -0.50 -0.60
N ARG A 291 -5.56 0.43 -1.54
CA ARG A 291 -6.27 0.34 -2.81
C ARG A 291 -5.21 0.25 -3.89
N PRO A 292 -5.32 -0.71 -4.82
CA PRO A 292 -4.48 -0.74 -6.01
C PRO A 292 -4.65 0.54 -6.83
N ASP A 293 -3.54 1.13 -7.29
CA ASP A 293 -3.58 2.25 -8.22
C ASP A 293 -3.96 1.74 -9.62
N PRO A 294 -5.14 2.12 -10.14
CA PRO A 294 -5.62 1.60 -11.42
C PRO A 294 -4.80 2.09 -12.62
N SER A 295 -4.01 3.16 -12.45
CA SER A 295 -3.13 3.72 -13.49
C SER A 295 -1.71 3.14 -13.47
N GLY A 296 -1.33 2.46 -12.38
CA GLY A 296 0.00 1.88 -12.19
C GLY A 296 1.12 2.93 -12.19
N ALA A 297 0.88 4.11 -11.61
CA ALA A 297 1.79 5.25 -11.61
C ALA A 297 2.85 5.13 -10.50
N VAL A 298 3.72 4.12 -10.62
CA VAL A 298 4.78 3.80 -9.65
C VAL A 298 5.60 5.04 -9.30
N GLY A 299 5.70 5.37 -8.00
CA GLY A 299 6.43 6.55 -7.52
C GLY A 299 5.56 7.78 -7.40
N ALA A 300 4.77 8.07 -8.44
CA ALA A 300 3.81 9.18 -8.41
C ALA A 300 2.62 8.90 -7.47
N ASP A 301 2.35 7.63 -7.16
CA ASP A 301 1.33 7.21 -6.19
C ASP A 301 1.56 7.83 -4.80
N ALA A 302 2.81 8.12 -4.41
CA ALA A 302 3.12 8.81 -3.16
C ALA A 302 2.44 10.18 -3.03
N VAL A 303 2.11 10.84 -4.16
CA VAL A 303 1.40 12.13 -4.19
C VAL A 303 -0.02 12.02 -4.73
N LEU A 304 -0.22 11.26 -5.80
CA LEU A 304 -1.48 11.11 -6.51
C LEU A 304 -2.46 10.15 -5.82
N SER A 305 -1.95 9.26 -4.97
CA SER A 305 -2.69 8.30 -4.18
C SER A 305 -2.02 8.12 -2.79
N PRO A 306 -1.97 9.17 -1.94
CA PRO A 306 -1.10 9.25 -0.77
C PRO A 306 -1.61 8.42 0.43
N GLN A 307 -1.86 7.12 0.23
CA GLN A 307 -2.60 6.26 1.16
C GLN A 307 -1.86 6.03 2.48
N ASN A 308 -0.55 5.77 2.44
CA ASN A 308 0.27 5.65 3.67
C ASN A 308 0.16 6.90 4.54
N TYR A 309 0.27 8.08 3.93
CA TYR A 309 0.17 9.36 4.64
C TYR A 309 -1.25 9.65 5.10
N ALA A 310 -2.28 9.13 4.41
CA ALA A 310 -3.64 9.19 4.88
C ALA A 310 -3.82 8.38 6.17
N PHE A 311 -3.21 7.19 6.27
CA PHE A 311 -3.25 6.40 7.50
C PHE A 311 -2.55 7.07 8.68
N TRP A 312 -1.57 7.95 8.46
CA TRP A 312 -0.98 8.72 9.55
C TRP A 312 -1.98 9.64 10.25
N LEU A 313 -3.06 10.04 9.58
CA LEU A 313 -4.11 10.89 10.16
C LEU A 313 -4.93 10.20 11.26
N SER A 314 -4.80 8.89 11.41
CA SER A 314 -5.41 8.09 12.48
C SER A 314 -4.42 7.47 13.45
N THR A 315 -3.17 7.23 13.03
CA THR A 315 -2.15 6.58 13.87
C THR A 315 -1.30 7.57 14.64
N GLU A 316 -1.20 8.81 14.16
CA GLU A 316 -0.33 9.84 14.73
C GLU A 316 -1.12 10.94 15.46
N ASP A 317 -0.44 11.68 16.33
CA ASP A 317 -1.03 12.87 16.97
C ASP A 317 -1.08 14.02 15.94
N VAL A 318 -2.27 14.31 15.42
CA VAL A 318 -2.46 15.24 14.29
C VAL A 318 -3.47 16.34 14.58
N ARG A 319 -3.25 17.50 13.94
CA ARG A 319 -4.21 18.60 13.91
C ARG A 319 -4.13 19.40 12.61
N ILE A 320 -5.25 20.00 12.22
CA ILE A 320 -5.28 20.98 11.14
C ILE A 320 -4.66 22.28 11.64
N ALA A 321 -3.57 22.72 11.01
CA ALA A 321 -2.89 23.97 11.32
C ALA A 321 -3.48 25.17 10.56
N GLY A 322 -4.18 24.93 9.45
CA GLY A 322 -4.84 25.99 8.69
C GLY A 322 -5.03 25.61 7.22
N ARG A 323 -5.18 26.64 6.38
CA ARG A 323 -5.27 26.53 4.93
C ARG A 323 -4.22 27.41 4.28
N GLN A 324 -3.67 26.98 3.16
CA GLN A 324 -2.70 27.72 2.36
C GLN A 324 -2.97 27.51 0.87
N ARG A 325 -2.48 28.42 0.03
CA ARG A 325 -2.50 28.22 -1.42
C ARG A 325 -1.14 27.70 -1.88
N LEU A 326 -1.12 26.58 -2.58
CA LEU A 326 0.09 25.95 -3.10
C LEU A 326 -0.19 25.43 -4.51
N LEU A 327 0.71 25.69 -5.47
CA LEU A 327 0.54 25.32 -6.89
C LEU A 327 -0.79 25.81 -7.50
N GLY A 328 -1.27 26.98 -7.05
CA GLY A 328 -2.55 27.53 -7.49
C GLY A 328 -3.79 26.90 -6.85
N ARG A 329 -3.63 25.90 -5.97
CA ARG A 329 -4.71 25.12 -5.36
C ARG A 329 -4.87 25.41 -3.87
N ASN A 330 -6.06 25.16 -3.32
CA ASN A 330 -6.32 25.27 -1.89
C ASN A 330 -5.80 24.02 -1.18
N ALA A 331 -4.90 24.21 -0.22
CA ALA A 331 -4.31 23.14 0.56
C ALA A 331 -4.73 23.23 2.03
N THR A 332 -5.18 22.10 2.58
CA THR A 332 -5.30 21.92 4.03
C THR A 332 -3.93 21.57 4.60
N VAL A 333 -3.48 22.33 5.60
CA VAL A 333 -2.20 22.08 6.27
C VAL A 333 -2.45 21.27 7.52
N VAL A 334 -1.87 20.08 7.58
CA VAL A 334 -1.87 19.21 8.77
C VAL A 334 -0.47 19.20 9.37
N VAL A 335 -0.41 19.30 10.69
CA VAL A 335 0.82 19.05 11.46
C VAL A 335 0.59 17.87 12.37
N GLY A 336 1.62 17.08 12.59
CA GLY A 336 1.55 15.97 13.53
C GLY A 336 2.89 15.60 14.15
N LYS A 337 2.83 14.70 15.13
CA LYS A 337 3.98 14.08 15.79
C LYS A 337 3.97 12.59 15.50
N HIS A 338 5.14 12.05 15.17
CA HIS A 338 5.28 10.61 15.00
C HIS A 338 5.33 9.91 16.35
N GLY A 339 4.62 8.79 16.47
CA GLY A 339 4.80 7.81 17.52
C GLY A 339 6.11 7.04 17.37
N ASP A 340 6.45 6.22 18.37
CA ASP A 340 7.76 5.58 18.47
C ASP A 340 8.16 4.78 17.22
N TYR A 341 7.22 4.05 16.62
CA TYR A 341 7.47 3.23 15.43
C TYR A 341 7.88 4.09 14.22
N LEU A 342 7.00 4.98 13.73
CA LEU A 342 7.29 5.81 12.56
C LEU A 342 8.41 6.81 12.86
N GLY A 343 8.50 7.31 14.09
CA GLY A 343 9.50 8.30 14.46
C GLY A 343 10.91 7.72 14.44
N SER A 344 11.09 6.52 15.01
CA SER A 344 12.34 5.76 14.91
C SER A 344 12.68 5.41 13.45
N LYS A 345 11.68 4.92 12.71
CA LYS A 345 11.84 4.47 11.32
C LYS A 345 12.26 5.59 10.38
N LEU A 346 11.57 6.73 10.41
CA LEU A 346 11.77 7.85 9.50
C LEU A 346 12.84 8.83 10.00
N GLY A 347 13.34 8.66 11.23
CA GLY A 347 14.28 9.58 11.87
C GLY A 347 13.67 10.96 12.11
N ALA A 348 12.36 11.04 12.34
CA ALA A 348 11.62 12.29 12.48
C ALA A 348 10.66 12.25 13.65
N ASP A 349 10.55 13.34 14.40
CA ASP A 349 9.62 13.45 15.53
C ASP A 349 8.32 14.16 15.15
N SER A 350 8.35 14.95 14.08
CA SER A 350 7.20 15.72 13.64
C SER A 350 7.11 15.80 12.14
N PHE A 351 5.91 16.05 11.63
CA PHE A 351 5.67 16.29 10.23
C PHE A 351 4.70 17.43 9.97
N ARG A 352 4.76 17.95 8.76
CA ARG A 352 3.78 18.85 8.19
C ARG A 352 3.46 18.42 6.77
N MET A 353 2.18 18.27 6.46
CA MET A 353 1.71 17.96 5.12
C MET A 353 0.72 19.00 4.61
N TRP A 354 0.78 19.24 3.31
CA TRP A 354 -0.13 20.11 2.56
C TRP A 354 -0.89 19.22 1.59
N VAL A 355 -2.18 19.10 1.83
CA VAL A 355 -3.06 18.21 1.08
C VAL A 355 -4.05 19.06 0.32
N ASP A 356 -4.17 18.84 -0.99
CA ASP A 356 -5.18 19.49 -1.82
C ASP A 356 -6.57 19.26 -1.21
N SER A 357 -7.24 20.36 -0.84
CA SER A 357 -8.48 20.31 -0.08
C SER A 357 -9.61 19.60 -0.83
N ASP A 358 -9.59 19.65 -2.16
CA ASP A 358 -10.66 19.17 -3.02
C ASP A 358 -10.43 17.70 -3.42
N THR A 359 -9.22 17.36 -3.85
CA THR A 359 -8.91 16.02 -4.38
C THR A 359 -8.37 15.06 -3.33
N GLY A 360 -7.61 15.54 -2.35
CA GLY A 360 -6.83 14.70 -1.43
C GLY A 360 -5.40 14.40 -1.90
N VAL A 361 -4.96 14.94 -3.03
CA VAL A 361 -3.57 14.83 -3.51
C VAL A 361 -2.60 15.48 -2.52
N LEU A 362 -1.48 14.82 -2.24
CA LEU A 362 -0.42 15.37 -1.39
C LEU A 362 0.45 16.31 -2.21
N LEU A 363 0.45 17.60 -1.84
CA LEU A 363 1.21 18.65 -2.54
C LEU A 363 2.61 18.85 -1.95
N LYS A 364 2.74 18.61 -0.63
CA LYS A 364 4.01 18.74 0.07
C LYS A 364 3.97 17.96 1.39
N LEU A 365 5.09 17.39 1.78
CA LEU A 365 5.31 16.76 3.07
C LEU A 365 6.74 17.10 3.53
N ILE A 366 6.89 17.47 4.80
CA ILE A 366 8.19 17.67 5.45
C ILE A 366 8.15 16.96 6.80
N GLY A 367 9.18 16.17 7.09
CA GLY A 367 9.43 15.59 8.42
C GLY A 367 10.70 16.15 9.03
N ASN A 368 10.67 16.48 10.32
CA ASN A 368 11.81 17.02 11.06
C ASN A 368 12.14 16.16 12.28
N ASP A 369 13.43 16.03 12.57
CA ASP A 369 13.95 15.41 13.79
C ASP A 369 13.73 16.31 15.03
N ARG A 370 14.19 15.83 16.20
CA ARG A 370 14.13 16.55 17.48
C ARG A 370 14.82 17.90 17.48
N GLN A 371 15.80 18.10 16.62
CA GLN A 371 16.58 19.33 16.51
C GLN A 371 15.95 20.30 15.51
N GLY A 372 14.85 19.91 14.86
CA GLY A 372 14.18 20.69 13.83
C GLY A 372 14.87 20.58 12.45
N LYS A 373 15.81 19.66 12.28
CA LYS A 373 16.44 19.39 10.99
C LYS A 373 15.54 18.48 10.15
N GLN A 374 15.41 18.79 8.87
CA GLN A 374 14.63 17.97 7.94
C GLN A 374 15.25 16.58 7.78
N ALA A 375 14.46 15.55 8.08
CA ALA A 375 14.82 14.14 7.91
C ALA A 375 14.31 13.58 6.57
N TYR A 376 13.16 14.09 6.11
CA TYR A 376 12.58 13.71 4.82
C TYR A 376 11.69 14.82 4.25
N SER A 377 11.45 14.76 2.94
CA SER A 377 10.51 15.64 2.25
C SER A 377 9.92 15.01 0.99
N ILE A 378 8.70 15.41 0.66
CA ILE A 378 8.09 15.25 -0.66
C ILE A 378 7.63 16.64 -1.09
N VAL A 379 8.08 17.10 -2.25
CA VAL A 379 7.77 18.45 -2.74
C VAL A 379 7.32 18.38 -4.18
N VAL A 380 6.03 18.61 -4.42
CA VAL A 380 5.50 18.72 -5.78
C VAL A 380 5.94 20.06 -6.36
N ARG A 381 6.63 20.04 -7.50
CA ARG A 381 7.15 21.23 -8.20
C ARG A 381 6.11 21.81 -9.15
N ASP A 382 5.40 20.94 -9.86
CA ASP A 382 4.27 21.30 -10.70
C ASP A 382 3.21 20.21 -10.69
N LEU A 383 1.94 20.61 -10.81
CA LEU A 383 0.80 19.71 -10.86
C LEU A 383 -0.31 20.33 -11.70
N ARG A 384 -0.76 19.57 -12.68
CA ARG A 384 -1.92 19.86 -13.51
C ARG A 384 -2.88 18.68 -13.40
N LEU A 385 -4.14 18.96 -13.09
CA LEU A 385 -5.21 17.97 -13.03
C LEU A 385 -6.28 18.33 -14.05
N ASP A 386 -6.95 17.33 -14.61
CA ASP A 386 -8.13 17.48 -15.46
C ASP A 386 -7.90 18.37 -16.69
N THR A 387 -6.75 18.18 -17.33
CA THR A 387 -6.32 18.95 -18.52
C THR A 387 -6.81 18.35 -19.84
N GLY A 388 -7.43 17.17 -19.81
CA GLY A 388 -7.78 16.42 -21.02
C GLY A 388 -6.57 15.74 -21.65
N LEU A 389 -5.60 15.32 -20.83
CA LEU A 389 -4.40 14.63 -21.25
C LEU A 389 -4.76 13.38 -22.05
N LYS A 390 -4.19 13.23 -23.24
CA LYS A 390 -4.34 12.05 -24.09
C LYS A 390 -3.08 11.21 -24.08
N LEU A 391 -2.92 10.44 -23.02
CA LEU A 391 -1.79 9.53 -22.86
C LEU A 391 -2.05 8.24 -23.66
N GLN A 392 -1.13 7.89 -24.56
CA GLN A 392 -1.14 6.61 -25.29
C GLN A 392 0.26 6.00 -25.25
N PRO A 393 0.68 5.49 -24.08
CA PRO A 393 2.05 5.06 -23.94
C PRO A 393 2.19 3.66 -24.55
N THR A 394 3.37 3.37 -25.08
CA THR A 394 3.65 2.11 -25.77
C THR A 394 4.26 1.08 -24.81
N LEU A 395 3.72 -0.13 -24.82
CA LEU A 395 4.30 -1.29 -24.13
C LEU A 395 5.27 -2.07 -25.05
N ALA A 396 5.70 -1.48 -26.17
CA ALA A 396 6.67 -2.12 -27.05
C ALA A 396 8.01 -2.27 -26.34
N THR A 397 8.51 -3.50 -26.28
CA THR A 397 9.82 -3.78 -25.72
C THR A 397 10.92 -3.17 -26.60
N PRO A 398 11.93 -2.50 -26.02
CA PRO A 398 13.04 -1.98 -26.81
C PRO A 398 13.84 -3.12 -27.46
N ARG A 399 14.22 -2.94 -28.72
CA ARG A 399 15.06 -3.93 -29.43
C ARG A 399 16.46 -3.95 -28.84
N GLY A 400 16.99 -5.16 -28.63
CA GLY A 400 18.36 -5.38 -28.14
C GLY A 400 18.53 -5.21 -26.63
N TRP A 401 17.44 -4.98 -25.88
CA TRP A 401 17.50 -4.89 -24.42
C TRP A 401 17.31 -6.25 -23.76
N THR A 402 17.95 -6.44 -22.61
CA THR A 402 17.87 -7.68 -21.83
C THR A 402 16.63 -7.69 -20.95
N ARG A 403 15.85 -8.77 -20.98
CA ARG A 403 14.74 -8.95 -20.03
C ARG A 403 15.31 -9.35 -18.66
N ILE A 404 14.87 -8.67 -17.61
CA ILE A 404 15.08 -9.09 -16.22
C ILE A 404 13.99 -10.13 -15.91
N GLU A 405 14.40 -11.35 -15.57
CA GLU A 405 13.51 -12.41 -15.09
C GLU A 405 13.16 -12.18 -13.60
N ASP A 406 11.99 -12.67 -13.19
CA ASP A 406 11.46 -12.51 -11.82
C ASP A 406 11.95 -13.59 -10.85
#